data_AF-A0A2G2DRG7-F1
#
_entry.id   AF-A0A2G2DRG7-F1
#
_cell.length_a   1.000
_cell.length_b   1.000
_cell.length_c   1.000
_cell.angle_alpha   90.00
_cell.angle_beta   90.00
_cell.angle_gamma   90.00
#
_symmetry.space_group_name_H-M   'P 1'
#
loop_
_entity.id
_entity.type
_entity.pdbx_description
1 polymer ?
#
loop_
_entity_poly.entity_id
_entity_poly.type
_entity_poly.pdbx_seq_one_letter_code
_entity_poly.pdbx_strand_id
1 'polypeptide(L)'
;MSTLFENINDFFSKKDKGEHVNAAPEGMCPVCWGYSEWDGEYYEVIRDKHLTPGDGRYDSFISKIVDKHVKTTHKHGNKRICTTCDKEI
;
A
#
# COMPACT_ATOMS: atom_id res chain seq x y z
N MET A 1 6.90 -12.72 9.96
CA MET A 1 6.78 -12.69 8.49
C MET A 1 5.44 -12.05 8.14
N SER A 2 5.39 -10.72 8.08
CA SER A 2 4.19 -9.93 7.77
C SER A 2 4.59 -8.66 6.99
N THR A 3 5.49 -8.80 6.02
CA THR A 3 6.40 -7.74 5.56
C THR A 3 5.84 -6.68 4.60
N LEU A 4 4.54 -6.68 4.28
CA LEU A 4 3.96 -5.70 3.33
C LEU A 4 2.69 -5.07 3.86
N PHE A 5 1.82 -5.90 4.45
CA PHE A 5 0.60 -5.42 5.12
C PHE A 5 0.94 -4.44 6.25
N GLU A 6 1.91 -4.80 7.11
CA GLU A 6 2.35 -3.95 8.21
C GLU A 6 2.94 -2.64 7.70
N ASN A 7 3.75 -2.68 6.63
CA ASN A 7 4.35 -1.48 6.03
C ASN A 7 3.30 -0.52 5.47
N ILE A 8 2.26 -1.04 4.81
CA ILE A 8 1.17 -0.23 4.28
C ILE A 8 0.33 0.35 5.43
N ASN A 9 0.07 -0.45 6.47
CA ASN A 9 -0.66 0.02 7.65
C ASN A 9 0.10 1.13 8.39
N ASP A 10 1.40 0.94 8.61
CA ASP A 10 2.28 1.92 9.25
C ASP A 10 2.38 3.21 8.42
N PHE A 11 2.45 3.08 7.08
CA PHE A 11 2.43 4.22 6.17
C PHE A 11 1.20 5.11 6.36
N PHE A 12 0.01 4.52 6.35
CA PHE A 12 -1.23 5.27 6.55
C PHE A 12 -1.36 5.81 7.98
N SER A 13 -0.97 5.02 8.99
CA SER A 13 -0.98 5.45 10.39
C SER A 13 -0.08 6.66 10.64
N LYS A 14 1.13 6.68 10.07
CA LYS A 14 2.05 7.81 10.14
C LYS A 14 1.51 9.02 9.41
N LYS A 15 0.89 8.82 8.24
CA LYS A 15 0.28 9.88 7.46
C LYS A 15 -0.86 10.57 8.22
N ASP A 16 -1.72 9.81 8.90
CA ASP A 16 -2.78 10.35 9.76
C ASP A 16 -2.25 11.15 10.95
N LYS A 17 -1.11 10.73 11.51
CA LYS A 17 -0.42 11.46 12.58
C LYS A 17 0.31 12.71 12.10
N GLY A 18 0.33 12.96 10.79
CA GLY A 18 1.10 14.06 10.19
C GLY A 18 2.61 13.83 10.21
N GLU A 19 3.05 12.58 10.37
CA GLU A 19 4.46 12.22 10.30
C GLU A 19 4.96 12.19 8.85
N HIS A 20 6.26 12.37 8.67
CA HIS A 20 6.87 12.27 7.35
C HIS A 20 6.84 10.83 6.86
N VAL A 21 6.15 10.61 5.73
CA VAL A 21 6.12 9.33 5.01
C VAL A 21 6.81 9.46 3.66
N ASN A 22 7.36 8.35 3.16
CA ASN A 22 7.99 8.32 1.84
C ASN A 22 6.93 8.43 0.72
N ALA A 23 7.36 8.42 -0.54
CA ALA A 23 6.44 8.42 -1.69
C ALA A 23 5.57 7.14 -1.76
N ALA A 24 5.97 6.06 -1.09
CA ALA A 24 5.23 4.82 -0.98
C ALA A 24 5.64 4.03 0.28
N PRO A 25 4.81 3.06 0.72
CA PRO A 25 5.18 2.09 1.74
C PRO A 25 6.43 1.29 1.35
N GLU A 26 7.20 0.87 2.34
CA GLU A 26 8.37 0.04 2.12
C GLU A 26 7.99 -1.29 1.44
N GLY A 27 8.71 -1.65 0.37
CA GLY A 27 8.42 -2.83 -0.44
C GLY A 27 7.38 -2.63 -1.55
N MET A 28 6.81 -1.42 -1.69
CA MET A 28 5.91 -1.06 -2.78
C MET A 28 6.62 -0.25 -3.86
N CYS A 29 6.16 -0.37 -5.11
CA CYS A 29 6.67 0.46 -6.21
C CYS A 29 6.22 1.93 -6.02
N PRO A 30 7.13 2.90 -5.84
CA PRO A 30 6.75 4.30 -5.62
C PRO A 30 6.08 4.94 -6.84
N VAL A 31 6.37 4.42 -8.04
CA VAL A 31 5.76 4.91 -9.27
C VAL A 31 4.29 4.49 -9.33
N CYS A 32 4.00 3.19 -9.20
CA CYS A 32 2.62 2.72 -9.20
C CYS A 32 1.81 3.22 -8.02
N TRP A 33 2.46 3.42 -6.86
CA TRP A 33 1.83 4.04 -5.70
C TRP A 33 1.43 5.49 -5.97
N GLY A 34 2.31 6.29 -6.61
CA GLY A 34 2.00 7.66 -6.97
C GLY A 34 0.91 7.80 -8.05
N TYR A 35 0.77 6.79 -8.93
CA TYR A 35 -0.34 6.73 -9.91
C TYR A 35 -1.63 6.17 -9.34
N SER A 36 -1.56 5.38 -8.26
CA SER A 36 -2.76 4.85 -7.63
C SER A 36 -3.42 5.93 -6.78
N GLU A 37 -4.75 5.98 -6.85
CA GLU A 37 -5.56 6.87 -6.02
C GLU A 37 -5.76 6.32 -4.59
N TRP A 38 -4.82 5.51 -4.08
CA TRP A 38 -4.95 4.83 -2.78
C TRP A 38 -5.13 5.81 -1.63
N ASP A 39 -4.52 6.98 -1.69
CA ASP A 39 -4.74 8.02 -0.69
C ASP A 39 -6.18 8.53 -0.71
N GLY A 40 -6.75 8.74 -1.89
CA GLY A 40 -8.15 9.14 -2.05
C GLY A 40 -9.10 8.06 -1.57
N GLU A 41 -8.89 6.81 -1.99
CA GLU A 41 -9.65 5.65 -1.52
C GLU A 41 -9.52 5.50 0.00
N TYR A 42 -8.33 5.69 0.56
CA TYR A 42 -8.09 5.66 2.01
C TYR A 42 -8.93 6.72 2.71
N TYR A 43 -8.89 7.98 2.26
CA TYR A 43 -9.71 9.04 2.85
C TYR A 43 -11.20 8.76 2.72
N GLU A 44 -11.67 8.20 1.61
CA GLU A 44 -13.07 7.80 1.45
C GLU A 44 -13.45 6.69 2.43
N VAL A 45 -12.63 5.64 2.52
CA VAL A 45 -12.84 4.49 3.40
C VAL A 45 -12.84 4.90 4.87
N ILE A 46 -11.92 5.78 5.29
CA ILE A 46 -11.83 6.29 6.66
C ILE A 46 -12.96 7.28 6.98
N ARG A 47 -13.23 8.26 6.09
CA ARG A 47 -14.22 9.32 6.32
C ARG A 47 -15.66 8.85 6.17
N ASP A 48 -15.97 8.00 5.20
CA ASP A 48 -17.33 7.49 4.95
C ASP A 48 -17.74 6.44 5.97
N LYS A 49 -16.80 5.60 6.42
CA LYS A 49 -17.13 4.38 7.18
C LYS A 49 -16.59 4.34 8.61
N HIS A 50 -15.94 5.39 9.10
CA HIS A 50 -15.30 5.43 10.43
C HIS A 50 -14.41 4.22 10.68
N LEU A 51 -13.68 3.79 9.65
CA LEU A 51 -12.85 2.60 9.75
C LEU A 51 -11.60 2.91 10.54
N THR A 52 -11.44 2.25 11.68
CA THR A 52 -10.25 2.34 12.50
C THR A 52 -9.25 1.26 12.06
N PRO A 53 -7.93 1.51 12.15
CA PRO A 53 -6.93 0.45 12.00
C PRO A 53 -7.27 -0.74 12.92
N GLY A 54 -7.36 -1.94 12.36
CA GLY A 54 -7.78 -3.16 13.06
C GLY A 54 -9.27 -3.52 12.94
N ASP A 55 -10.08 -2.73 12.23
CA ASP A 55 -11.40 -3.18 11.78
C ASP A 55 -11.25 -4.12 10.56
N GLY A 56 -12.10 -5.15 10.46
CA GLY A 56 -12.03 -6.12 9.38
C GLY A 56 -12.17 -5.52 7.97
N ARG A 57 -12.83 -4.37 7.82
CA ARG A 57 -12.92 -3.65 6.53
C ARG A 57 -11.64 -2.87 6.21
N TYR A 58 -10.98 -2.31 7.23
CA TYR A 58 -9.66 -1.70 7.07
C TYR A 58 -8.66 -2.76 6.60
N ASP A 59 -8.63 -3.91 7.28
CA ASP A 59 -7.74 -5.01 6.91
C ASP A 59 -8.05 -5.55 5.51
N SER A 60 -9.34 -5.57 5.12
CA SER A 60 -9.74 -5.91 3.76
C SER A 60 -9.23 -4.91 2.72
N PHE A 61 -9.27 -3.61 3.02
CA PHE A 61 -8.70 -2.57 2.15
C PHE A 61 -7.19 -2.76 1.96
N ILE A 62 -6.43 -2.88 3.04
CA ILE A 62 -4.98 -3.12 2.97
C ILE A 62 -4.67 -4.43 2.23
N SER A 63 -5.47 -5.48 2.46
CA SER A 63 -5.32 -6.76 1.76
C SER A 63 -5.53 -6.63 0.25
N LYS A 64 -6.45 -5.77 -0.22
CA LYS A 64 -6.63 -5.50 -1.66
C LYS A 64 -5.40 -4.84 -2.27
N ILE A 65 -4.76 -3.92 -1.53
CA ILE A 65 -3.52 -3.26 -1.97
C ILE A 65 -2.40 -4.31 -2.11
N VAL A 66 -2.24 -5.17 -1.11
CA VAL A 66 -1.25 -6.26 -1.11
C VAL A 66 -1.51 -7.23 -2.26
N ASP A 67 -2.76 -7.66 -2.48
CA ASP A 67 -3.13 -8.57 -3.56
C ASP A 67 -2.84 -7.95 -4.94
N LYS A 68 -3.19 -6.67 -5.13
CA LYS A 68 -2.85 -5.95 -6.36
C LYS A 68 -1.34 -5.91 -6.57
N HIS A 69 -0.57 -5.57 -5.53
CA HIS A 69 0.89 -5.54 -5.61
C HIS A 69 1.45 -6.90 -6.01
N VAL A 70 1.08 -7.98 -5.33
CA VAL A 70 1.57 -9.34 -5.61
C VAL A 70 1.25 -9.75 -7.05
N LYS A 71 0.06 -9.43 -7.56
CA LYS A 71 -0.31 -9.70 -8.96
C LYS A 71 0.50 -8.88 -9.96
N THR A 72 0.88 -7.66 -9.59
CA THR A 72 1.66 -6.75 -10.44
C THR A 72 3.16 -6.83 -10.21
N THR A 73 3.64 -7.71 -9.34
CA THR A 73 5.06 -7.84 -9.02
C THR A 73 5.56 -9.21 -9.48
N HIS A 74 6.45 -9.20 -10.45
CA HIS A 74 7.10 -10.40 -10.97
C HIS A 74 8.52 -10.53 -10.41
N LYS A 75 8.87 -11.70 -9.89
CA LYS A 75 10.24 -11.98 -9.44
C LYS A 75 11.06 -12.44 -10.63
N HIS A 76 12.08 -11.67 -11.01
CA HIS A 76 13.02 -12.04 -12.05
C HIS A 76 14.42 -12.21 -11.44
N GLY A 77 14.80 -13.46 -11.16
CA GLY A 77 16.02 -13.78 -10.41
C GLY A 77 15.98 -13.23 -8.98
N ASN A 78 16.92 -12.35 -8.65
CA ASN A 78 17.00 -11.66 -7.35
C ASN A 78 16.26 -10.31 -7.32
N LYS A 79 15.65 -9.90 -8.44
CA LYS A 79 14.99 -8.60 -8.59
C LYS A 79 13.47 -8.77 -8.56
N ARG A 80 12.77 -7.85 -7.91
CA ARG A 80 11.30 -7.74 -8.03
C ARG A 80 11.01 -6.65 -9.05
N ILE A 81 10.24 -6.98 -10.07
CA ILE A 81 9.91 -6.06 -11.16
C ILE A 81 8.40 -5.82 -11.11
N CYS A 82 7.99 -4.56 -11.09
CA CYS A 82 6.60 -4.20 -11.26
C CYS A 82 6.21 -4.35 -12.74
N THR A 83 5.28 -5.24 -13.06
CA THR A 83 4.77 -5.48 -14.42
C THR A 83 3.87 -4.36 -14.93
N THR A 84 3.49 -3.41 -14.06
CA THR A 84 2.66 -2.26 -14.46
C THR A 84 3.49 -1.10 -14.99
N CYS A 85 4.74 -0.95 -14.56
CA CYS A 85 5.61 0.15 -14.97
C CYS A 85 7.03 -0.29 -15.38
N ASP A 86 7.27 -1.60 -15.46
CA ASP A 86 8.54 -2.24 -15.82
C ASP A 86 9.76 -1.76 -15.00
N LYS A 87 9.51 -1.32 -13.75
CA LYS A 87 10.55 -0.84 -12.82
C LYS A 87 10.84 -1.85 -11.71
N GLU A 88 12.08 -1.85 -11.25
CA GLU A 88 12.54 -2.65 -10.10
C GLU A 88 12.01 -2.09 -8.77
N ILE A 89 11.65 -2.98 -7.85
CA ILE A 89 11.14 -2.75 -6.49
C ILE A 89 12.14 -3.29 -5.48
#